data_AF-A0A969TN63-F1
#
_entry.id   AF-A0A969TN63-F1
#
_cell.length_a   1.000
_cell.length_b   1.000
_cell.length_c   1.000
_cell.angle_alpha   90.00
_cell.angle_beta   90.00
_cell.angle_gamma   90.00
#
_symmetry.space_group_name_H-M   'P 1'
#
loop_
_entity.id
_entity.type
_entity.pdbx_description
1 polymer ?
#
loop_
_entity_poly.entity_id
_entity_poly.type
_entity_poly.pdbx_seq_one_letter_code
_entity_poly.pdbx_strand_id
1 'polypeptide(L)' 'MKEGDLVRLKQPFRPEADRLEEYNFGIVAGLIQAESEADELCATGVILYLYNSQTSEIYRDASGIKALFYFKQNEVELS' A
#
# COMPACT_ATOMS: atom_id res chain seq x y z
N MET A 1 -3.51 -1.83 -12.15
CA MET A 1 -3.01 -1.11 -10.97
C MET A 1 -1.91 -0.19 -11.45
N LYS A 2 -1.95 1.09 -11.08
CA LYS A 2 -0.98 2.14 -11.41
C LYS A 2 -0.89 3.13 -10.25
N GLU A 3 0.10 4.00 -10.28
CA GLU A 3 0.24 5.08 -9.29
C GLU A 3 -1.04 5.93 -9.21
N GLY A 4 -1.44 6.26 -7.98
CA GLY A 4 -2.68 6.97 -7.67
C GLY A 4 -3.92 6.09 -7.52
N ASP A 5 -3.87 4.81 -7.93
CA ASP A 5 -5.01 3.91 -7.73
C ASP A 5 -5.25 3.64 -6.22
N LEU A 6 -6.51 3.56 -5.84
CA LEU A 6 -6.91 3.04 -4.53
C LEU A 6 -6.92 1.51 -4.58
N VAL A 7 -6.27 0.89 -3.62
CA VAL A 7 -6.27 -0.56 -3.46
C VAL A 7 -6.77 -0.95 -2.08
N ARG A 8 -7.37 -2.13 -2.00
CA ARG A 8 -7.76 -2.77 -0.74
C ARG A 8 -6.68 -3.75 -0.31
N LEU A 9 -6.32 -3.72 0.96
CA LEU A 9 -5.47 -4.71 1.59
C LEU A 9 -6.31 -5.94 1.93
N LYS A 10 -5.84 -7.13 1.57
CA LYS A 10 -6.56 -8.38 1.87
C LYS A 10 -6.58 -8.73 3.35
N GLN A 11 -5.65 -8.16 4.11
CA GLN A 11 -5.59 -8.24 5.57
C GLN A 11 -5.43 -6.81 6.12
N PRO A 12 -6.07 -6.47 7.25
CA PRO A 12 -5.85 -5.19 7.91
C PRO A 12 -4.36 -5.04 8.27
N PHE A 13 -3.83 -3.84 8.05
CA PHE A 13 -2.43 -3.52 8.36
C PHE A 13 -2.34 -2.46 9.45
N ARG A 14 -1.43 -2.69 10.40
CA ARG A 14 -1.16 -1.78 11.50
C ARG A 14 0.29 -1.30 11.42
N PRO A 15 0.54 -0.01 11.12
CA PRO A 15 1.90 0.50 10.90
C PRO A 15 2.72 0.59 12.20
N GLU A 16 2.08 0.82 13.35
CA GLU A 16 2.73 0.95 14.65
C GLU A 16 2.05 0.02 15.66
N ALA A 17 2.84 -0.76 16.42
CA ALA A 17 2.29 -1.72 17.39
C ALA A 17 1.41 -1.06 18.47
N ASP A 18 1.76 0.16 18.87
CA ASP A 18 1.09 0.91 19.93
C ASP A 18 -0.16 1.66 19.44
N ARG A 19 -0.37 1.75 18.11
CA ARG A 19 -1.58 2.35 17.55
C ARG A 19 -2.65 1.28 17.37
N LEU A 20 -3.87 1.59 17.80
CA LEU A 20 -5.03 0.72 17.59
C LEU A 20 -5.62 0.84 16.18
N GLU A 21 -5.17 1.83 15.39
CA GLU A 21 -5.70 2.09 14.07
C GLU A 21 -5.23 1.04 13.06
N GLU A 22 -6.20 0.48 12.33
CA GLU A 22 -5.97 -0.51 11.29
C GLU A 22 -6.38 0.05 9.94
N TYR A 23 -5.50 -0.14 8.96
CA TYR A 23 -5.70 0.30 7.60
C TYR A 23 -6.13 -0.88 6.74
N ASN A 24 -7.18 -0.67 5.96
CA ASN A 24 -7.71 -1.66 5.03
C ASN A 24 -7.48 -1.24 3.56
N PHE A 25 -6.96 -0.03 3.35
CA PHE A 25 -6.78 0.55 2.03
C PHE A 25 -5.43 1.24 1.94
N GLY A 26 -4.94 1.38 0.72
CA GLY A 26 -3.79 2.20 0.41
C GLY A 26 -3.89 2.82 -0.98
N ILE A 27 -3.17 3.92 -1.18
CA ILE A 27 -3.02 4.58 -2.48
C ILE A 27 -1.67 4.16 -3.05
N VAL A 28 -1.66 3.69 -4.29
CA VAL A 28 -0.43 3.25 -4.97
C VAL A 28 0.51 4.44 -5.15
N ALA A 29 1.70 4.34 -4.56
CA ALA A 29 2.81 5.27 -4.73
C ALA A 29 3.85 4.75 -5.73
N GLY A 30 3.86 3.44 -5.99
CA GLY A 30 4.77 2.84 -6.96
C GLY A 30 4.55 1.34 -7.11
N LEU A 31 5.12 0.77 -8.17
CA LEU A 31 5.12 -0.66 -8.46
C LEU A 31 6.58 -1.13 -8.56
N ILE A 32 6.86 -2.30 -7.97
CA ILE A 32 8.16 -2.98 -8.12
C ILE A 32 7.99 -4.06 -9.18
N GLN A 33 8.79 -3.98 -10.24
CA GLN A 33 8.83 -4.98 -11.30
C GLN A 33 9.93 -6.01 -11.03
N ALA A 34 9.74 -7.26 -11.45
CA ALA A 34 10.81 -8.24 -11.47
C ALA A 34 11.85 -7.85 -12.55
N GLU A 35 13.14 -8.02 -12.26
CA GLU A 35 14.23 -7.78 -13.23
C GLU A 35 14.35 -8.86 -14.31
N SER A 36 13.43 -9.83 -14.39
CA SER A 36 13.51 -10.92 -15.36
C SER A 36 12.83 -10.53 -16.68
N GLU A 37 13.65 -10.33 -17.72
CA GLU A 37 13.23 -10.05 -19.11
C GLU A 37 12.27 -11.10 -19.70
N ALA A 38 12.06 -12.25 -19.04
CA ALA A 38 11.17 -13.31 -19.50
C ALA A 38 9.69 -13.10 -19.14
N ASP A 39 9.36 -12.25 -18.16
CA ASP A 39 7.98 -11.99 -17.73
C ASP A 39 7.79 -10.50 -17.38
N GLU A 40 7.77 -9.65 -18.41
CA GLU A 40 7.56 -8.18 -18.31
C GLU A 40 6.22 -7.75 -17.66
N LEU A 41 5.39 -8.69 -17.17
CA LEU A 41 4.01 -8.43 -16.76
C LEU A 41 3.71 -8.69 -15.28
N CYS A 42 4.66 -9.21 -14.49
CA CYS A 42 4.43 -9.51 -13.08
C CYS A 42 5.12 -8.50 -12.17
N ALA A 43 4.38 -7.50 -11.71
CA ALA A 43 4.83 -6.68 -10.58
C ALA A 43 5.02 -7.58 -9.35
N THR A 44 6.20 -7.57 -8.74
CA THR A 44 6.48 -8.41 -7.57
C THR A 44 5.96 -7.79 -6.28
N GLY A 45 5.71 -6.48 -6.29
CA GLY A 45 5.06 -5.80 -5.19
C GLY A 45 4.64 -4.38 -5.51
N VAL A 46 3.99 -3.78 -4.52
CA VAL A 46 3.30 -2.51 -4.61
C VAL A 46 3.72 -1.68 -3.41
N ILE A 47 4.08 -0.42 -3.66
CA ILE A 47 4.38 0.56 -2.62
C ILE A 47 3.14 1.42 -2.40
N LEU A 48 2.68 1.53 -1.16
CA LEU A 48 1.45 2.20 -0.80
C LEU A 48 1.66 3.31 0.24
N TYR A 49 0.86 4.38 0.12
CA TYR A 49 0.47 5.21 1.24
C TYR A 49 -0.77 4.60 1.90
N LEU A 50 -0.75 4.33 3.20
CA LEU A 50 -1.94 3.80 3.89
C LEU A 50 -3.03 4.88 3.93
N TYR A 51 -4.26 4.49 3.59
CA TYR A 51 -5.40 5.38 3.47
C TYR A 51 -6.50 4.94 4.42
N ASN A 52 -6.95 5.87 5.28
CA ASN A 52 -8.11 5.66 6.12
C ASN A 52 -9.36 6.11 5.34
N SER A 53 -10.20 5.15 4.94
CA SER A 53 -11.42 5.42 4.16
C SER A 53 -12.53 6.13 4.94
N GLN A 54 -12.48 6.13 6.27
CA GLN A 54 -13.46 6.82 7.11
C GLN A 54 -13.15 8.32 7.20
N THR A 55 -11.87 8.68 7.34
CA THR A 55 -11.43 10.08 7.47
C THR A 55 -10.97 10.69 6.14
N SER A 56 -10.77 9.86 5.11
CA SER A 56 -10.15 10.24 3.84
C SER A 56 -8.72 10.79 3.98
N GLU A 57 -8.01 10.36 5.02
CA GLU A 57 -6.65 10.80 5.31
C GLU A 57 -5.60 9.72 4.99
N ILE A 58 -4.40 10.19 4.65
CA ILE A 58 -3.21 9.33 4.51
C ILE A 58 -2.52 9.26 5.86
N TYR A 59 -2.16 8.05 6.28
CA TYR A 59 -1.36 7.84 7.47
C TYR A 59 -0.08 8.69 7.46
N ARG A 60 0.22 9.28 8.61
CA ARG A 60 1.47 9.96 8.90
C ARG A 60 2.12 9.35 10.12
N ASP A 61 3.43 9.17 10.03
CA ASP A 61 4.25 8.70 11.16
C ASP A 61 4.30 9.73 12.29
N ALA A 62 5.03 9.40 13.36
CA ALA A 62 5.22 10.29 14.51
C ALA A 62 5.86 11.65 14.15
N SER A 63 6.53 11.77 13.00
CA SER A 63 7.13 13.01 12.50
C SER A 63 6.19 13.80 11.59
N GLY A 64 4.97 13.30 11.35
CA GLY A 64 4.00 13.92 10.44
C GLY A 64 4.29 13.63 8.95
N ILE A 65 5.16 12.68 8.63
CA ILE A 65 5.56 12.35 7.26
C ILE A 65 4.69 11.22 6.73
N LYS A 66 4.31 11.29 5.44
CA LYS A 66 3.61 10.18 4.76
C LYS A 66 4.57 9.00 4.61
N ALA A 67 4.32 7.92 5.31
CA ALA A 67 5.14 6.72 5.23
C ALA A 67 4.76 5.84 4.03
N LEU A 68 5.76 5.16 3.48
CA LEU A 68 5.61 4.21 2.36
C LEU A 68 5.69 2.79 2.90
N PHE A 69 4.78 1.93 2.46
CA PHE A 69 4.72 0.53 2.87
C PHE A 69 4.75 -0.39 1.66
N TYR A 70 5.52 -1.46 1.76
CA TYR A 70 5.59 -2.50 0.74
C TYR A 70 4.59 -3.61 1.03
N PHE A 71 3.89 -4.03 -0.02
CA PHE A 71 3.04 -5.21 -0.03
C PHE A 71 3.34 -6.05 -1.26
N LYS A 72 3.22 -7.36 -1.16
CA LYS A 72 3.25 -8.25 -2.33
C LYS A 72 2.01 -8.01 -3.17
N GLN A 73 2.12 -8.21 -4.48
CA GLN A 73 0.98 -7.98 -5.38
C GLN A 73 -0.25 -8.82 -5.02
N ASN A 74 -0.05 -10.03 -4.47
CA ASN A 74 -1.13 -10.91 -4.06
C ASN A 74 -1.75 -10.56 -2.69
N GLU A 75 -1.20 -9.60 -1.94
CA GLU A 75 -1.73 -9.10 -0.65
C GLU A 75 -2.71 -7.95 -0.83
N VAL A 76 -2.86 -7.45 -2.06
CA VAL A 76 -3.68 -6.28 -2.41
C VAL A 76 -4.58 -6.57 -3.59
N GLU A 77 -5.67 -5.82 -3.72
CA GLU A 77 -6.59 -5.87 -4.86
C GLU A 77 -7.05 -4.46 -5.24
N LEU A 78 -7.37 -4.24 -6.52
CA LEU A 78 -7.94 -2.97 -6.97
C LEU A 78 -9.33 -2.78 -6.33
N SER A 79 -9.56 -1.59 -5.78
CA SER A 79 -10.84 -1.23 -5.15
C SER A 79 -11.83 -0.63 -6.13
#